data_AF-A0A397J2S3-F1
#
_entry.id   AF-A0A397J2S3-F1
#
_cell.length_a   1.000
_cell.length_b   1.000
_cell.length_c   1.000
_cell.angle_alpha   90.00
_cell.angle_beta   90.00
_cell.angle_gamma   90.00
#
_symmetry.space_group_name_H-M   'P 1'
#
loop_
_entity.id
_entity.type
_entity.pdbx_description
1 polymer ?
#
loop_
_entity_poly.entity_id
_entity_poly.type
_entity_poly.pdbx_seq_one_letter_code
_entity_poly.pdbx_strand_id
1 'polypeptide(L)'
;MLKLSYSAAEKLTIIADAKAFSYCAAARKHGVDHSMVSRWINNEEKIKNAPKKNKSIDSEKKSQYPEAEKILKQWILEHRQNAVAIEISS
;
A
#
# COMPACT_ATOMS: atom_id res chain seq x y z
N MET A 1 12.54 9.89 -16.41
CA MET A 1 12.29 8.63 -15.68
C MET A 1 10.91 8.71 -15.06
N LEU A 2 9.98 7.82 -15.43
CA LEU A 2 8.68 7.75 -14.78
C LEU A 2 8.82 6.98 -13.46
N LYS A 3 8.33 7.55 -12.37
CA LYS A 3 8.35 6.89 -11.06
C LYS A 3 7.42 5.67 -11.12
N LEU A 4 7.98 4.48 -10.87
CA LEU A 4 7.29 3.18 -11.02
C LEU A 4 6.33 2.85 -9.87
N SER A 5 6.46 3.50 -8.71
CA SER A 5 5.62 3.23 -7.54
C SER A 5 5.35 4.48 -6.72
N TYR A 6 4.11 4.64 -6.28
CA TYR A 6 3.66 5.72 -5.40
C TYR A 6 3.10 5.14 -4.11
N SER A 7 3.50 5.71 -2.98
CA SER A 7 2.93 5.39 -1.68
C SER A 7 1.46 5.85 -1.57
N ALA A 8 0.71 5.27 -0.64
CA ALA A 8 -0.67 5.67 -0.36
C ALA A 8 -0.76 7.18 -0.02
N ALA A 9 0.18 7.68 0.79
CA ALA A 9 0.24 9.08 1.19
C ALA A 9 0.45 10.01 -0.03
N GLU A 10 1.40 9.69 -0.90
CA GLU A 10 1.64 10.46 -2.14
C GLU A 10 0.39 10.46 -3.03
N LYS A 11 -0.26 9.30 -3.23
CA LYS A 11 -1.50 9.21 -4.02
C LYS A 11 -2.59 10.12 -3.45
N LEU A 12 -2.76 10.17 -2.12
CA LEU A 12 -3.74 11.03 -1.47
C LEU A 12 -3.43 12.52 -1.66
N THR A 13 -2.16 12.93 -1.60
CA THR A 13 -1.77 14.33 -1.89
C THR A 13 -2.08 14.73 -3.33
N ILE A 14 -1.85 13.81 -4.27
CA ILE A 14 -2.12 14.04 -5.70
C ILE A 14 -3.64 14.12 -5.95
N ILE A 15 -4.43 13.27 -5.28
CA ILE A 15 -5.90 13.33 -5.33
C ILE A 15 -6.41 14.67 -4.77
N ALA A 16 -5.86 15.14 -3.65
CA ALA A 16 -6.26 16.42 -3.05
C ALA A 16 -5.97 17.60 -4.00
N ASP A 17 -4.78 17.63 -4.60
CA ASP A 17 -4.42 18.63 -5.61
C ASP A 17 -5.31 18.54 -6.85
N ALA A 18 -5.66 17.32 -7.28
CA ALA A 18 -6.52 17.10 -8.44
C ALA A 18 -7.96 17.59 -8.21
N LYS A 19 -8.47 17.47 -6.96
CA LYS A 19 -9.77 18.01 -6.54
C LYS A 19 -9.77 19.52 -6.38
N ALA A 20 -8.64 20.12 -5.98
CA ALA A 20 -8.50 21.56 -5.77
C ALA A 20 -8.35 22.34 -7.08
N PHE A 21 -7.64 21.76 -8.06
CA PHE A 21 -7.36 22.41 -9.35
C PHE A 21 -8.04 21.66 -10.50
N SER A 22 -7.33 20.72 -11.10
CA SER A 22 -7.81 19.82 -12.15
C SER A 22 -6.88 18.63 -12.28
N TYR A 23 -7.35 17.57 -12.94
CA TYR A 23 -6.56 16.35 -13.16
C TYR A 23 -5.29 16.62 -13.96
N CYS A 24 -5.36 17.45 -15.00
CA CYS A 24 -4.21 17.84 -15.82
C CYS A 24 -3.20 18.68 -15.04
N ALA A 25 -3.67 19.60 -14.18
CA ALA A 25 -2.78 20.41 -13.36
C ALA A 25 -2.04 19.56 -12.31
N ALA A 26 -2.74 18.65 -11.63
CA ALA A 26 -2.13 17.71 -10.69
C ALA A 26 -1.14 16.74 -11.37
N ALA A 27 -1.53 16.19 -12.53
CA ALA A 27 -0.67 15.33 -13.34
C ALA A 27 0.66 16.02 -13.71
N ARG A 28 0.59 17.27 -14.20
CA ARG A 28 1.79 18.06 -14.55
C ARG A 28 2.64 18.40 -13.33
N LYS A 29 2.00 18.82 -12.23
CA LYS A 29 2.68 19.19 -10.97
C LYS A 29 3.49 18.02 -10.40
N HIS A 30 2.95 16.81 -10.47
CA HIS A 30 3.53 15.60 -9.88
C HIS A 30 4.26 14.70 -10.88
N GLY A 31 4.29 15.07 -12.16
CA GLY A 31 4.93 14.27 -13.22
C GLY A 31 4.27 12.92 -13.44
N VAL A 32 2.95 12.81 -13.23
CA VAL A 32 2.18 11.57 -13.33
C VAL A 32 1.24 11.65 -14.51
N ASP A 33 0.91 10.50 -15.11
CA ASP A 33 -0.07 10.46 -16.19
C ASP A 33 -1.49 10.78 -15.69
N HIS A 34 -2.26 11.50 -16.50
CA HIS A 34 -3.65 11.86 -16.20
C HIS A 34 -4.51 10.62 -15.90
N SER A 35 -4.29 9.51 -16.61
CA SER A 35 -5.03 8.26 -16.42
C SER A 35 -4.77 7.64 -15.05
N MET A 36 -3.56 7.82 -14.50
CA MET A 36 -3.24 7.37 -13.13
C MET A 36 -3.99 8.20 -12.09
N VAL A 37 -4.02 9.53 -12.26
CA VAL A 37 -4.76 10.43 -11.36
C VAL A 37 -6.24 10.07 -11.36
N SER A 38 -6.84 9.86 -12.53
CA SER A 38 -8.25 9.44 -12.64
C SER A 38 -8.51 8.10 -11.95
N ARG A 39 -7.66 7.08 -12.17
CA ARG A 39 -7.78 5.79 -11.48
C ARG A 39 -7.67 5.90 -9.97
N TRP A 40 -6.80 6.76 -9.46
CA TRP A 40 -6.64 6.96 -8.01
C TRP A 40 -7.83 7.66 -7.38
N ILE A 41 -8.46 8.62 -8.08
CA ILE A 41 -9.69 9.26 -7.62
C ILE A 41 -10.82 8.22 -7.52
N ASN A 42 -10.99 7.37 -8.53
CA ASN A 42 -12.00 6.32 -8.50
C ASN A 42 -11.77 5.28 -7.39
N ASN A 43 -10.52 5.10 -6.97
CA ASN A 43 -10.13 4.17 -5.91
C ASN A 43 -9.80 4.90 -4.59
N GLU A 44 -10.20 6.17 -4.42
CA GLU A 44 -9.78 6.99 -3.26
C GLU A 44 -10.10 6.32 -1.93
N GLU A 45 -11.31 5.77 -1.78
CA GLU A 45 -11.73 5.07 -0.55
C GLU A 45 -10.85 3.85 -0.23
N LYS A 46 -10.44 3.09 -1.26
CA LYS A 46 -9.49 1.97 -1.09
C LYS A 46 -8.12 2.48 -0.67
N ILE A 47 -7.70 3.62 -1.19
CA ILE A 47 -6.40 4.24 -0.87
C ILE A 47 -6.40 4.81 0.57
N LYS A 48 -7.51 5.39 1.02
CA LYS A 48 -7.69 5.87 2.41
C LYS A 48 -7.63 4.72 3.42
N ASN A 49 -8.27 3.59 3.09
CA ASN A 49 -8.32 2.41 3.96
C ASN A 49 -7.02 1.57 3.93
N ALA A 50 -6.13 1.82 2.98
CA ALA A 50 -4.85 1.13 2.91
C ALA A 50 -3.91 1.57 4.04
N PRO A 51 -3.16 0.64 4.66
CA PRO A 51 -2.18 1.00 5.67
C PRO A 51 -1.08 1.88 5.05
N LYS A 52 -0.78 3.02 5.69
CA LYS A 52 0.10 4.10 5.20
C LYS A 52 1.48 3.66 4.70
N LYS A 53 1.97 2.49 5.14
CA LYS A 53 3.28 1.91 4.78
C LYS A 53 3.27 0.99 3.56
N ASN A 54 2.09 0.59 3.05
CA ASN A 54 2.02 -0.29 1.89
C ASN A 54 2.20 0.48 0.58
N LYS A 55 3.26 0.15 -0.15
CA LYS A 55 3.52 0.63 -1.53
C LYS A 55 2.58 0.01 -2.55
N SER A 56 1.86 -1.06 -2.17
CA SER A 56 0.96 -1.80 -3.03
C SER A 56 -0.42 -1.91 -2.38
N ILE A 57 -1.36 -1.16 -2.94
CA ILE A 57 -2.79 -1.17 -2.58
C ILE A 57 -3.53 -2.15 -3.51
N ASP A 58 -3.01 -2.34 -4.72
CA ASP A 58 -3.59 -3.18 -5.77
C ASP A 58 -3.10 -4.64 -5.73
N SER A 59 -2.16 -4.99 -4.86
CA SER A 59 -1.77 -6.41 -4.66
C SER A 59 -2.70 -7.10 -3.69
N GLU A 60 -3.99 -6.99 -3.90
CA GLU A 60 -4.95 -7.98 -3.41
C GLU A 60 -4.77 -9.25 -4.26
N LYS A 61 -3.56 -9.82 -4.22
CA LYS A 61 -3.33 -11.18 -4.73
C LYS A 61 -4.21 -12.05 -3.86
N LYS A 62 -5.32 -12.52 -4.43
CA LYS A 62 -6.13 -13.57 -3.78
C LYS A 62 -5.17 -14.69 -3.41
N SER A 63 -5.11 -14.99 -2.12
CA SER A 63 -4.30 -16.09 -1.62
C SER A 63 -4.66 -17.33 -2.42
N GLN A 64 -3.68 -17.94 -3.07
CA GLN A 64 -3.92 -19.19 -3.81
C GLN A 64 -4.25 -20.33 -2.83
N TYR A 65 -3.84 -20.20 -1.56
CA TYR A 65 -4.02 -21.19 -0.50
C TYR A 65 -4.33 -20.51 0.86
N PRO A 66 -5.56 -20.01 1.06
CA PRO A 66 -5.91 -19.22 2.24
C PRO A 66 -5.73 -19.98 3.56
N GLU A 67 -6.01 -21.30 3.58
CA GLU A 67 -5.80 -22.14 4.77
C GLU A 67 -4.32 -22.33 5.11
N ALA A 68 -3.48 -22.56 4.09
CA ALA A 68 -2.03 -22.73 4.29
C ALA A 68 -1.38 -21.43 4.81
N GLU A 69 -1.80 -20.27 4.30
CA GLU A 69 -1.34 -18.98 4.82
C GLU A 69 -1.77 -18.74 6.27
N LYS A 70 -2.96 -19.21 6.67
CA LYS A 70 -3.44 -19.10 8.05
C LYS A 70 -2.58 -19.94 9.00
N ILE A 71 -2.31 -21.18 8.64
CA ILE A 71 -1.44 -22.09 9.40
C ILE A 71 -0.03 -21.48 9.53
N LEU A 72 0.53 -20.97 8.44
CA LEU A 72 1.85 -20.35 8.45
C LEU A 72 1.91 -19.09 9.33
N LYS A 73 0.89 -18.24 9.28
CA LYS A 73 0.79 -17.05 10.13
C LYS A 73 0.74 -17.43 11.61
N GLN A 74 -0.05 -18.45 11.96
CA GLN A 74 -0.14 -18.97 13.32
C GLN A 74 1.22 -19.46 13.82
N TRP A 75 1.91 -20.26 13.01
CA TRP A 75 3.25 -20.77 13.34
C TRP A 75 4.27 -19.65 13.56
N ILE A 76 4.29 -18.61 12.70
CA ILE A 76 5.20 -17.46 12.86
C ILE A 76 4.92 -16.68 14.14
N LEU A 77 3.65 -16.49 14.51
CA LEU A 77 3.27 -15.78 15.73
C LEU A 77 3.75 -16.52 16.99
N GLU A 78 3.56 -17.83 17.02
CA GLU A 78 4.03 -18.70 18.11
C GLU A 78 5.56 -18.65 18.26
N HIS A 79 6.29 -18.68 17.14
CA HIS A 79 7.76 -18.62 17.16
C HIS A 79 8.29 -17.24 17.57
N ARG A 80 7.57 -16.15 17.26
CA ARG A 80 7.93 -14.79 17.71
C ARG A 80 7.70 -14.57 19.20
N GLN A 81 6.66 -15.19 19.77
CA GLN A 81 6.44 -15.15 21.22
C GLN A 81 7.53 -15.93 21.96
N ASN A 82 8.01 -17.03 21.39
CA ASN A 82 9.06 -17.86 21.99
C ASN A 82 10.47 -17.28 21.82
N ALA A 83 10.73 -16.43 20.82
CA ALA A 83 12.04 -15.82 20.58
C ALA A 83 12.47 -14.78 21.63
N VAL A 84 11.57 -14.31 22.50
CA VAL A 84 11.92 -13.40 23.61
C VAL A 84 12.57 -14.16 24.79
N ALA A 85 12.51 -15.49 24.81
CA ALA A 85 13.00 -16.32 25.90
C ALA A 85 14.25 -17.17 25.56
N ILE A 86 15.07 -16.74 24.62
CA ILE A 86 16.43 -17.29 24.44
C ILE A 86 17.43 -16.18 24.74
N GLU A 87 17.44 -15.73 25.99
CA GLU A 87 18.67 -15.19 26.57
C GLU A 87 19.65 -16.36 26.63
N ILE A 88 20.61 -16.35 25.71
CA ILE A 88 21.72 -17.29 25.65
C ILE A 88 22.51 -17.12 26.96
N SER A 89 22.33 -18.05 27.90
CA SER A 89 23.25 -18.21 29.02
C SER A 89 24.55 -18.84 28.52
N SER A 90 25.63 -18.06 28.57
CA SER A 90 27.01 -18.51 28.61
C SER A 90 27.78 -17.70 29.64
#